data_AF-A0AAU9R380-F1
#
_entry.id   AF-A0AAU9R380-F1
#
_cell.length_a   1.000
_cell.length_b   1.000
_cell.length_c   1.000
_cell.angle_alpha   90.00
_cell.angle_beta   90.00
_cell.angle_gamma   90.00
#
_symmetry.space_group_name_H-M   'P 1'
#
loop_
_entity.id
_entity.type
_entity.pdbx_description
1 polymer ?
#
loop_
_entity_poly.entity_id
_entity_poly.type
_entity_poly.pdbx_seq_one_letter_code
_entity_poly.pdbx_strand_id
1 'polypeptide(L)'
;MSMKSGTYKVKAKGHGSSFMPMEVTIENDKVADITVDSAGETSGIADEVFKRLPKAIIDGQTLNVDAVSGASISSQGVIDGVAEAINEAGGDAEEWKKRDKPASSAAKDEEYDTDVVVIGAGGAGLAAATRSLQHDKKVVILEKFPQLGGNTARAGGPMNAAEPDWQKGFKALPGEKETLQELAETPTSEIDPEYVADFEKLRDQIKAYLDSGEDYLFDSVLLHEIQTYLGGKRVDLKGNEIHGKYELVTTLVNNVLDSVNWLTDLGVKFDRNDVTMPVGALWRRGHKPVEPMGFAFIHVLGDWVKQHGATVLTETRAKHLIIEGGKVTGVIAEKTDGSKVTVHAKSVILTAGGFGANTKMVQKYNTY
;
A
#
# COMPACT_ATOMS: atom_id res chain seq x y z
N MET A 1 -7.92 -45.70 -4.00
CA MET A 1 -6.97 -46.20 -2.98
C MET A 1 -7.21 -45.36 -1.74
N SER A 2 -7.12 -45.94 -0.54
CA SER A 2 -7.28 -45.17 0.71
C SER A 2 -5.95 -44.54 1.10
N MET A 3 -5.95 -43.26 1.45
CA MET A 3 -4.77 -42.56 1.93
C MET A 3 -4.30 -43.12 3.28
N LYS A 4 -2.99 -43.30 3.42
CA LYS A 4 -2.35 -43.66 4.68
C LYS A 4 -2.46 -42.49 5.65
N SER A 5 -2.84 -42.78 6.89
CA SER A 5 -2.87 -41.77 7.93
C SER A 5 -1.45 -41.44 8.40
N GLY A 6 -1.20 -40.17 8.71
CA GLY A 6 0.09 -39.66 9.14
C GLY A 6 0.23 -38.16 8.91
N THR A 7 1.35 -37.61 9.40
CA THR A 7 1.75 -36.22 9.14
C THR A 7 2.84 -36.19 8.08
N TYR A 8 2.57 -35.50 6.99
CA TYR A 8 3.42 -35.38 5.82
C TYR A 8 4.10 -34.02 5.82
N LYS A 9 5.43 -34.01 5.73
CA LYS A 9 6.23 -32.78 5.69
C LYS A 9 6.55 -32.45 4.24
N VAL A 10 5.92 -31.41 3.73
CA VAL A 10 5.98 -30.98 2.33
C VAL A 10 6.47 -29.54 2.25
N LYS A 11 6.69 -29.04 1.04
CA LYS A 11 7.16 -27.67 0.82
C LYS A 11 6.18 -26.89 -0.03
N ALA A 12 5.65 -25.81 0.54
CA ALA A 12 4.84 -24.85 -0.21
C ALA A 12 5.76 -23.81 -0.88
N LYS A 13 5.52 -23.50 -2.16
CA LYS A 13 6.23 -22.40 -2.81
C LYS A 13 5.77 -21.06 -2.23
N GLY A 14 6.72 -20.23 -1.79
CA GLY A 14 6.43 -18.88 -1.32
C GLY A 14 6.67 -17.80 -2.39
N HIS A 15 6.13 -16.61 -2.15
CA HIS A 15 6.55 -15.41 -2.89
C HIS A 15 7.78 -14.78 -2.24
N GLY A 16 7.76 -14.59 -0.91
CA GLY A 16 8.89 -14.03 -0.15
C GLY A 16 10.06 -14.99 0.05
N SER A 17 9.82 -16.29 -0.06
CA SER A 17 10.83 -17.35 0.08
C SER A 17 10.72 -18.36 -1.06
N SER A 18 11.81 -19.05 -1.39
CA SER A 18 11.75 -20.12 -2.41
C SER A 18 10.85 -21.26 -1.98
N PHE A 19 10.83 -21.59 -0.69
CA PHE A 19 9.98 -22.63 -0.09
C PHE A 19 9.63 -22.28 1.37
N MET A 20 8.43 -22.68 1.78
CA MET A 20 7.94 -22.65 3.15
C MET A 20 7.71 -24.09 3.63
N PRO A 21 8.24 -24.47 4.80
CA PRO A 21 7.89 -25.72 5.44
C PRO A 21 6.36 -25.81 5.67
N MET A 22 5.76 -26.93 5.32
CA MET A 22 4.35 -27.19 5.58
C MET A 22 4.15 -28.62 6.08
N GLU A 23 3.29 -28.79 7.07
CA GLU A 23 2.88 -30.08 7.60
C GLU A 23 1.40 -30.31 7.29
N VAL A 24 1.08 -31.46 6.71
CA VAL A 24 -0.29 -31.87 6.39
C VAL A 24 -0.60 -33.16 7.12
N THR A 25 -1.62 -33.14 7.98
CA THR A 25 -2.05 -34.33 8.71
C THR A 25 -3.24 -34.97 8.00
N ILE A 26 -3.11 -36.25 7.67
CA ILE A 26 -4.15 -37.07 7.06
C ILE A 26 -4.60 -38.13 8.06
N GLU A 27 -5.91 -38.23 8.28
CA GLU A 27 -6.53 -39.20 9.17
C GLU A 27 -7.79 -39.77 8.53
N ASN A 28 -7.94 -41.10 8.55
CA ASN A 28 -9.15 -41.77 8.05
C ASN A 28 -9.56 -41.33 6.64
N ASP A 29 -8.59 -41.24 5.73
CA ASP A 29 -8.78 -40.81 4.33
C ASP A 29 -9.24 -39.33 4.17
N LYS A 30 -8.95 -38.49 5.16
CA LYS A 30 -9.27 -37.05 5.16
C LYS A 30 -8.07 -36.20 5.56
N VAL A 31 -7.99 -34.99 4.99
CA VAL A 31 -7.05 -33.96 5.49
C VAL A 31 -7.63 -33.38 6.77
N ALA A 32 -6.93 -33.58 7.89
CA ALA A 32 -7.39 -33.18 9.23
C ALA A 32 -6.80 -31.85 9.67
N ASP A 33 -5.54 -31.58 9.32
CA ASP A 33 -4.85 -30.34 9.67
C ASP A 33 -3.83 -29.95 8.60
N ILE A 34 -3.61 -28.64 8.44
CA ILE A 34 -2.58 -28.08 7.57
C ILE A 34 -1.93 -26.92 8.32
N THR A 35 -0.63 -27.03 8.58
CA THR A 35 0.17 -26.00 9.24
C THR A 35 1.28 -25.52 8.31
N VAL A 36 1.39 -24.22 8.07
CA VAL A 36 2.40 -23.61 7.20
C VAL A 36 3.31 -22.70 8.02
N ASP A 37 4.63 -22.89 7.92
CA ASP A 37 5.60 -21.94 8.45
C ASP A 37 5.78 -20.78 7.47
N SER A 38 5.03 -19.70 7.72
CA SER A 38 4.99 -18.51 6.88
C SER A 38 6.04 -17.45 7.24
N ALA A 39 7.04 -17.77 8.08
CA ALA A 39 8.03 -16.78 8.52
C ALA A 39 8.84 -16.13 7.38
N GLY A 40 8.95 -16.83 6.24
CA GLY A 40 9.64 -16.34 5.03
C GLY A 40 8.78 -15.49 4.09
N GLU A 41 7.53 -15.17 4.43
CA GLU A 41 6.61 -14.44 3.55
C GLU A 41 6.51 -12.95 3.83
N THR A 42 5.85 -12.24 2.90
CA THR A 42 5.60 -10.81 3.07
C THR A 42 4.45 -10.56 4.05
N SER A 43 4.77 -10.05 5.23
CA SER A 43 3.80 -9.72 6.29
C SER A 43 2.68 -8.81 5.80
N GLY A 44 1.45 -9.09 6.23
CA GLY A 44 0.26 -8.34 5.82
C GLY A 44 -0.22 -8.60 4.40
N ILE A 45 0.51 -9.38 3.58
CA ILE A 45 0.11 -9.73 2.20
C ILE A 45 -0.34 -11.19 2.11
N ALA A 46 0.45 -12.13 2.61
CA ALA A 46 0.18 -13.57 2.46
C ALA A 46 -0.58 -14.18 3.64
N ASP A 47 -0.75 -13.46 4.75
CA ASP A 47 -1.33 -13.98 6.00
C ASP A 47 -2.72 -14.59 5.82
N GLU A 48 -3.56 -14.03 4.94
CA GLU A 48 -4.90 -14.55 4.65
C GLU A 48 -4.86 -15.88 3.88
N VAL A 49 -3.81 -16.15 3.11
CA VAL A 49 -3.60 -17.44 2.42
C VAL A 49 -3.50 -18.55 3.45
N PHE A 50 -2.63 -18.36 4.44
CA PHE A 50 -2.30 -19.37 5.45
C PHE A 50 -3.42 -19.60 6.47
N LYS A 51 -4.45 -18.76 6.48
CA LYS A 51 -5.66 -18.94 7.29
C LYS A 51 -6.79 -19.57 6.49
N ARG A 52 -7.07 -19.06 5.28
CA ARG A 52 -8.28 -19.38 4.51
C ARG A 52 -8.16 -20.67 3.72
N LEU A 53 -7.04 -20.88 3.03
CA LEU A 53 -6.87 -22.06 2.17
C LEU A 53 -6.83 -23.36 2.99
N PRO A 54 -6.03 -23.46 4.06
CA PRO A 54 -6.08 -24.60 4.97
C PRO A 54 -7.51 -24.96 5.39
N LYS A 55 -8.25 -23.97 5.88
CA LYS A 55 -9.64 -24.15 6.29
C LYS A 55 -10.55 -24.62 5.15
N ALA A 56 -10.48 -24.00 3.97
CA ALA A 56 -11.31 -24.37 2.83
C ALA A 56 -11.03 -25.80 2.33
N ILE A 57 -9.76 -26.20 2.32
CA ILE A 57 -9.34 -27.55 1.93
C ILE A 57 -9.81 -28.58 2.97
N ILE A 58 -9.66 -28.29 4.26
CA ILE A 58 -10.10 -29.18 5.35
C ILE A 58 -11.63 -29.29 5.37
N ASP A 59 -12.37 -28.19 5.33
CA ASP A 59 -13.83 -28.22 5.40
C ASP A 59 -14.46 -28.85 4.14
N GLY A 60 -13.91 -28.55 2.97
CA GLY A 60 -14.41 -29.04 1.69
C GLY A 60 -13.85 -30.38 1.24
N GLN A 61 -12.77 -30.86 1.88
CA GLN A 61 -11.99 -32.03 1.45
C GLN A 61 -11.71 -32.00 -0.07
N THR A 62 -11.22 -30.86 -0.55
CA THR A 62 -11.06 -30.57 -1.98
C THR A 62 -9.85 -29.66 -2.20
N LEU A 63 -9.17 -29.83 -3.33
CA LEU A 63 -8.13 -28.89 -3.80
C LEU A 63 -8.69 -27.88 -4.80
N ASN A 64 -9.96 -28.02 -5.20
CA ASN A 64 -10.68 -27.03 -6.00
C ASN A 64 -11.13 -25.87 -5.10
N VAL A 65 -10.16 -25.06 -4.66
CA VAL A 65 -10.38 -23.88 -3.82
C VAL A 65 -9.91 -22.63 -4.56
N ASP A 66 -10.58 -21.51 -4.30
CA ASP A 66 -10.21 -20.25 -4.95
C ASP A 66 -8.93 -19.67 -4.35
N ALA A 67 -8.02 -19.25 -5.24
CA ALA A 67 -6.80 -18.56 -4.83
C ALA A 67 -7.13 -17.20 -4.21
N VAL A 68 -6.37 -16.81 -3.18
CA VAL A 68 -6.53 -15.50 -2.54
C VAL A 68 -6.04 -14.42 -3.50
N SER A 69 -6.91 -13.46 -3.80
CA SER A 69 -6.59 -12.33 -4.66
C SER A 69 -5.33 -11.60 -4.13
N GLY A 70 -4.35 -11.36 -5.01
CA GLY A 70 -3.13 -10.63 -4.66
C GLY A 70 -2.02 -11.49 -4.06
N ALA A 71 -2.29 -12.76 -3.77
CA ALA A 71 -1.34 -13.72 -3.21
C ALA A 71 -1.38 -15.07 -3.97
N SER A 72 -1.43 -15.00 -5.31
CA SER A 72 -1.59 -16.18 -6.17
C SER A 72 -0.45 -17.20 -6.07
N ILE A 73 0.80 -16.74 -5.93
CA ILE A 73 1.97 -17.63 -5.82
C ILE A 73 1.89 -18.43 -4.51
N SER A 74 1.70 -17.75 -3.38
CA SER A 74 1.58 -18.42 -2.08
C SER A 74 0.32 -19.29 -2.01
N SER A 75 -0.79 -18.87 -2.62
CA SER A 75 -2.02 -19.68 -2.72
C SER A 75 -1.76 -20.99 -3.46
N GLN A 76 -1.12 -20.91 -4.62
CA GLN A 76 -0.77 -22.10 -5.39
C GLN A 76 0.24 -22.97 -4.64
N GLY A 77 1.20 -22.37 -3.93
CA GLY A 77 2.16 -23.08 -3.10
C GLY A 77 1.50 -23.95 -2.02
N VAL A 78 0.47 -23.43 -1.33
CA VAL A 78 -0.30 -24.21 -0.35
C VAL A 78 -1.06 -25.35 -1.04
N ILE A 79 -1.76 -25.08 -2.15
CA ILE A 79 -2.51 -26.10 -2.91
C ILE A 79 -1.57 -27.22 -3.40
N ASP A 80 -0.43 -26.85 -3.96
CA ASP A 80 0.56 -27.79 -4.50
C ASP A 80 1.21 -28.64 -3.39
N GLY A 81 1.52 -28.04 -2.24
CA GLY A 81 2.08 -28.81 -1.13
C GLY A 81 1.06 -29.79 -0.53
N VAL A 82 -0.23 -29.42 -0.45
CA VAL A 82 -1.26 -30.37 0.00
C VAL A 82 -1.46 -31.47 -1.05
N ALA A 83 -1.39 -31.14 -2.34
CA ALA A 83 -1.38 -32.12 -3.43
C ALA A 83 -0.22 -33.13 -3.30
N GLU A 84 0.98 -32.65 -2.96
CA GLU A 84 2.15 -33.49 -2.69
C GLU A 84 1.87 -34.46 -1.52
N ALA A 85 1.37 -33.95 -0.39
CA ALA A 85 1.03 -34.77 0.78
C ALA A 85 -0.03 -35.84 0.48
N ILE A 86 -1.08 -35.49 -0.28
CA ILE A 86 -2.12 -36.44 -0.71
C ILE A 86 -1.52 -37.57 -1.55
N ASN A 87 -0.64 -37.24 -2.50
CA ASN A 87 0.02 -38.24 -3.34
C ASN A 87 0.98 -39.12 -2.53
N GLU A 88 1.75 -38.54 -1.59
CA GLU A 88 2.63 -39.30 -0.68
C GLU A 88 1.85 -40.25 0.24
N ALA A 89 0.63 -39.86 0.62
CA ALA A 89 -0.28 -40.70 1.39
C ALA A 89 -0.90 -41.83 0.55
N GLY A 90 -0.74 -41.84 -0.77
CA GLY A 90 -1.33 -42.82 -1.69
C GLY A 90 -2.72 -42.45 -2.20
N GLY A 91 -3.10 -41.17 -2.09
CA GLY A 91 -4.29 -40.59 -2.73
C GLY A 91 -4.00 -40.11 -4.16
N ASP A 92 -4.98 -39.42 -4.76
CA ASP A 92 -4.88 -38.83 -6.11
C ASP A 92 -5.21 -37.33 -6.04
N ALA A 93 -4.19 -36.48 -6.05
CA ALA A 93 -4.39 -35.04 -5.98
C ALA A 93 -5.10 -34.46 -7.23
N GLU A 94 -5.00 -35.11 -8.40
CA GLU A 94 -5.69 -34.65 -9.61
C GLU A 94 -7.19 -34.94 -9.56
N GLU A 95 -7.60 -35.97 -8.82
CA GLU A 95 -9.01 -36.17 -8.45
C GLU A 95 -9.48 -35.07 -7.49
N TRP A 96 -8.70 -34.76 -6.45
CA TRP A 96 -9.04 -33.70 -5.48
C TRP A 96 -9.18 -32.31 -6.11
N LYS A 97 -8.42 -32.00 -7.16
CA LYS A 97 -8.54 -30.74 -7.92
C LYS A 97 -9.81 -30.67 -8.77
N LYS A 98 -10.44 -31.81 -9.06
CA LYS A 98 -11.68 -31.92 -9.87
C LYS A 98 -12.94 -32.04 -9.02
N ARG A 99 -12.80 -32.24 -7.70
CA ARG A 99 -13.93 -32.24 -6.77
C ARG A 99 -14.67 -30.91 -6.84
N ASP A 100 -15.91 -30.94 -6.37
CA ASP A 100 -16.70 -29.72 -6.25
C ASP A 100 -15.98 -28.72 -5.32
N LYS A 101 -16.19 -27.43 -5.61
CA LYS A 101 -15.75 -26.37 -4.71
C LYS A 101 -16.47 -26.51 -3.36
N PRO A 102 -15.87 -26.04 -2.26
CA PRO A 102 -16.58 -25.93 -1.00
C PRO A 102 -17.91 -25.20 -1.21
N ALA A 103 -19.00 -25.77 -0.68
CA ALA A 103 -20.32 -25.18 -0.84
C ALA A 103 -20.32 -23.76 -0.26
N SER A 104 -20.58 -22.75 -1.10
CA SER A 104 -20.86 -21.40 -0.63
C SER A 104 -22.38 -21.20 -0.58
N SER A 105 -22.88 -20.71 0.55
CA SER A 105 -24.25 -20.19 0.61
C SER A 105 -24.30 -18.86 -0.14
N ALA A 106 -25.33 -18.63 -0.95
CA ALA A 106 -25.57 -17.31 -1.53
C ALA A 106 -25.68 -16.28 -0.39
N ALA A 107 -24.70 -15.38 -0.31
CA ALA A 107 -24.74 -14.28 0.64
C ALA A 107 -25.88 -13.33 0.26
N LYS A 108 -26.51 -12.75 1.28
CA LYS A 108 -27.57 -11.76 1.07
C LYS A 108 -26.94 -10.42 0.71
N ASP A 109 -27.66 -9.65 -0.08
CA ASP A 109 -27.31 -8.25 -0.33
C ASP A 109 -27.25 -7.48 1.01
N GLU A 110 -26.32 -6.54 1.09
CA GLU A 110 -26.09 -5.70 2.28
C GLU A 110 -26.32 -4.23 1.96
N GLU A 111 -26.83 -3.49 2.94
CA GLU A 111 -27.11 -2.06 2.83
C GLU A 111 -26.56 -1.33 4.07
N TYR A 112 -25.89 -0.20 3.83
CA TYR A 112 -25.21 0.59 4.87
C TYR A 112 -25.51 2.07 4.69
N ASP A 113 -25.77 2.77 5.80
CA ASP A 113 -25.83 4.22 5.88
C ASP A 113 -24.62 4.77 6.63
N THR A 114 -23.94 5.74 6.03
CA THR A 114 -22.72 6.35 6.60
C THR A 114 -22.61 7.84 6.28
N ASP A 115 -21.72 8.55 6.98
CA ASP A 115 -21.40 9.92 6.59
C ASP A 115 -20.43 9.92 5.41
N VAL A 116 -19.38 9.09 5.50
CA VAL A 116 -18.32 8.99 4.49
C VAL A 116 -18.15 7.53 4.08
N VAL A 117 -18.03 7.30 2.77
CA VAL A 117 -17.54 6.02 2.23
C VAL A 117 -16.20 6.25 1.54
N VAL A 118 -15.21 5.42 1.89
CA VAL A 118 -13.85 5.46 1.33
C VAL A 118 -13.63 4.25 0.44
N ILE A 119 -13.22 4.47 -0.80
CA ILE A 119 -12.99 3.40 -1.79
C ILE A 119 -11.49 3.14 -1.94
N GLY A 120 -11.05 2.00 -1.42
CA GLY A 120 -9.66 1.53 -1.41
C GLY A 120 -9.00 1.77 -0.06
N ALA A 121 -8.45 0.72 0.55
CA ALA A 121 -7.84 0.74 1.87
C ALA A 121 -6.30 0.77 1.82
N GLY A 122 -5.74 1.53 0.87
CA GLY A 122 -4.31 1.87 0.86
C GLY A 122 -3.99 3.03 1.82
N GLY A 123 -2.76 3.53 1.82
CA GLY A 123 -2.33 4.59 2.73
C GLY A 123 -3.22 5.85 2.69
N ALA A 124 -3.59 6.31 1.49
CA ALA A 124 -4.47 7.46 1.32
C ALA A 124 -5.89 7.21 1.87
N GLY A 125 -6.44 6.01 1.64
CA GLY A 125 -7.78 5.66 2.09
C GLY A 125 -7.87 5.49 3.61
N LEU A 126 -6.88 4.81 4.19
CA LEU A 126 -6.79 4.67 5.64
C LEU A 126 -6.55 6.03 6.31
N ALA A 127 -5.69 6.89 5.75
CA ALA A 127 -5.50 8.24 6.28
C ALA A 127 -6.78 9.08 6.22
N ALA A 128 -7.51 9.02 5.10
CA ALA A 128 -8.80 9.71 4.94
C ALA A 128 -9.87 9.19 5.92
N ALA A 129 -9.93 7.88 6.13
CA ALA A 129 -10.82 7.26 7.11
C ALA A 129 -10.48 7.68 8.54
N THR A 130 -9.20 7.61 8.93
CA THR A 130 -8.71 8.06 10.25
C THR A 130 -9.07 9.52 10.49
N ARG A 131 -8.79 10.41 9.53
CA ARG A 131 -9.16 11.84 9.65
C ARG A 131 -10.68 12.03 9.76
N SER A 132 -11.47 11.30 8.98
CA SER A 132 -12.94 11.39 9.04
C SER A 132 -13.47 10.97 10.42
N LEU A 133 -12.94 9.89 11.00
CA LEU A 133 -13.28 9.44 12.36
C LEU A 133 -12.83 10.44 13.43
N GLN A 134 -11.65 11.06 13.29
CA GLN A 134 -11.19 12.14 14.18
C GLN A 134 -12.10 13.39 14.14
N HIS A 135 -12.97 13.50 13.13
CA HIS A 135 -14.00 14.54 13.00
C HIS A 135 -15.43 14.00 13.24
N ASP A 136 -15.53 12.91 14.01
CA ASP A 136 -16.76 12.28 14.48
C ASP A 136 -17.70 11.87 13.33
N LYS A 137 -17.15 11.43 12.20
CA LYS A 137 -17.91 10.91 11.06
C LYS A 137 -18.01 9.39 11.12
N LYS A 138 -19.17 8.86 10.75
CA LYS A 138 -19.31 7.42 10.46
C LYS A 138 -18.61 7.10 9.14
N VAL A 139 -17.83 6.02 9.11
CA VAL A 139 -17.02 5.64 7.96
C VAL A 139 -17.26 4.17 7.57
N VAL A 140 -17.52 3.96 6.29
CA VAL A 140 -17.44 2.64 5.64
C VAL A 140 -16.24 2.66 4.69
N ILE A 141 -15.39 1.64 4.76
CA ILE A 141 -14.25 1.46 3.87
C ILE A 141 -14.50 0.24 2.99
N LEU A 142 -14.36 0.40 1.68
CA LEU A 142 -14.48 -0.67 0.70
C LEU A 142 -13.11 -1.03 0.14
N GLU A 143 -12.67 -2.28 0.31
CA GLU A 143 -11.44 -2.82 -0.26
C GLU A 143 -11.77 -4.06 -1.09
N LYS A 144 -11.27 -4.12 -2.32
CA LYS A 144 -11.56 -5.23 -3.23
C LYS A 144 -10.71 -6.47 -2.94
N PHE A 145 -9.57 -6.30 -2.27
CA PHE A 145 -8.70 -7.39 -1.83
C PHE A 145 -9.12 -7.91 -0.45
N PRO A 146 -8.72 -9.14 -0.09
CA PRO A 146 -8.97 -9.70 1.24
C PRO A 146 -8.18 -9.04 2.36
N GLN A 147 -7.16 -8.26 2.04
CA GLN A 147 -6.29 -7.52 2.96
C GLN A 147 -6.19 -6.03 2.59
N LEU A 148 -5.89 -5.21 3.60
CA LEU A 148 -5.68 -3.77 3.44
C LEU A 148 -4.27 -3.48 2.88
N GLY A 149 -4.08 -2.26 2.36
CA GLY A 149 -2.75 -1.69 2.14
C GLY A 149 -2.38 -1.39 0.69
N GLY A 150 -2.83 -2.20 -0.27
CA GLY A 150 -2.51 -1.99 -1.69
C GLY A 150 -0.99 -1.84 -1.95
N ASN A 151 -0.61 -0.91 -2.83
CA ASN A 151 0.81 -0.64 -3.11
C ASN A 151 1.55 0.00 -1.92
N THR A 152 0.85 0.71 -1.03
CA THR A 152 1.48 1.33 0.14
C THR A 152 2.13 0.28 1.03
N ALA A 153 1.51 -0.89 1.24
CA ALA A 153 2.10 -1.98 2.02
C ALA A 153 3.45 -2.47 1.47
N ARG A 154 3.72 -2.26 0.17
CA ARG A 154 4.94 -2.68 -0.53
C ARG A 154 5.98 -1.56 -0.66
N ALA A 155 5.70 -0.36 -0.15
CA ALA A 155 6.61 0.77 -0.29
C ALA A 155 7.86 0.54 0.58
N GLY A 156 9.01 0.25 -0.03
CA GLY A 156 10.28 0.05 0.72
C GLY A 156 11.00 1.34 1.10
N GLY A 157 10.57 2.48 0.55
CA GLY A 157 11.20 3.79 0.74
C GLY A 157 10.63 4.61 1.91
N PRO A 158 11.30 5.73 2.24
CA PRO A 158 10.87 6.64 3.29
C PRO A 158 9.72 7.57 2.86
N MET A 159 9.17 8.29 3.83
CA MET A 159 8.30 9.46 3.61
C MET A 159 9.17 10.73 3.58
N ASN A 160 9.20 11.45 2.44
CA ASN A 160 9.98 12.67 2.31
C ASN A 160 9.31 13.84 3.01
N ALA A 161 9.99 14.49 3.95
CA ALA A 161 9.54 15.73 4.57
C ALA A 161 10.74 16.61 4.90
N ALA A 162 10.63 17.91 4.67
CA ALA A 162 11.63 18.85 5.17
C ALA A 162 11.39 19.01 6.67
N GLU A 163 12.40 18.66 7.48
CA GLU A 163 12.41 18.83 8.93
C GLU A 163 13.77 19.44 9.34
N PRO A 164 13.99 20.75 9.10
CA PRO A 164 15.31 21.35 9.18
C PRO A 164 16.00 21.18 10.54
N ASP A 165 15.24 21.17 11.63
CA ASP A 165 15.81 21.02 12.98
C ASP A 165 16.34 19.61 13.25
N TRP A 166 15.68 18.57 12.72
CA TRP A 166 16.19 17.20 12.75
C TRP A 166 17.38 17.03 11.79
N GLN A 167 17.26 17.56 10.56
CA GLN A 167 18.28 17.43 9.53
C GLN A 167 19.60 18.13 9.92
N LYS A 168 19.54 19.26 10.62
CA LYS A 168 20.71 19.93 11.23
C LYS A 168 21.54 19.02 12.15
N GLY A 169 20.94 17.97 12.71
CA GLY A 169 21.66 16.98 13.52
C GLY A 169 22.62 16.09 12.74
N PHE A 170 22.59 16.13 11.40
CA PHE A 170 23.41 15.31 10.53
C PHE A 170 24.46 16.14 9.83
N LYS A 171 25.69 15.63 9.73
CA LYS A 171 26.74 16.27 8.94
C LYS A 171 26.38 16.24 7.45
N ALA A 172 26.71 17.30 6.72
CA ALA A 172 26.66 17.35 5.27
C ALA A 172 27.59 16.30 4.65
N LEU A 173 27.12 15.59 3.63
CA LEU A 173 27.93 14.66 2.86
C LEU A 173 28.77 15.41 1.81
N PRO A 174 29.91 14.85 1.36
CA PRO A 174 30.66 15.42 0.24
C PRO A 174 29.74 15.60 -0.99
N GLY A 175 29.77 16.78 -1.62
CA GLY A 175 28.94 17.10 -2.79
C GLY A 175 27.64 17.83 -2.47
N GLU A 176 27.15 17.81 -1.22
CA GLU A 176 25.87 18.45 -0.87
C GLU A 176 25.95 19.97 -0.91
N LYS A 177 27.06 20.56 -0.47
CA LYS A 177 27.27 22.01 -0.57
C LYS A 177 27.37 22.47 -2.02
N GLU A 178 28.10 21.70 -2.83
CA GLU A 178 28.24 21.93 -4.27
C GLU A 178 26.88 21.83 -4.96
N THR A 179 26.07 20.83 -4.63
CA THR A 179 24.70 20.67 -5.15
C THR A 179 23.82 21.88 -4.83
N LEU A 180 23.90 22.42 -3.60
CA LEU A 180 23.15 23.63 -3.22
C LEU A 180 23.67 24.86 -3.98
N GLN A 181 24.98 24.98 -4.14
CA GLN A 181 25.57 26.07 -4.90
C GLN A 181 25.13 26.04 -6.37
N GLU A 182 25.22 24.89 -7.03
CA GLU A 182 24.75 24.70 -8.41
C GLU A 182 23.25 25.03 -8.56
N LEU A 183 22.43 24.59 -7.61
CA LEU A 183 21.02 24.96 -7.58
C LEU A 183 20.82 26.48 -7.44
N ALA A 184 21.56 27.14 -6.54
CA ALA A 184 21.45 28.58 -6.34
C ALA A 184 22.00 29.43 -7.50
N GLU A 185 22.83 28.85 -8.37
CA GLU A 185 23.36 29.46 -9.58
C GLU A 185 22.45 29.26 -10.81
N THR A 186 21.43 28.40 -10.70
CA THR A 186 20.49 28.13 -11.81
C THR A 186 19.81 29.43 -12.27
N PRO A 187 19.83 29.76 -13.58
CA PRO A 187 19.17 30.94 -14.11
C PRO A 187 17.66 30.91 -13.85
N THR A 188 17.08 32.03 -13.42
CA THR A 188 15.62 32.12 -13.19
C THR A 188 14.81 31.90 -14.48
N SER A 189 15.41 32.09 -15.66
CA SER A 189 14.80 31.75 -16.95
C SER A 189 14.57 30.25 -17.16
N GLU A 190 15.22 29.39 -16.36
CA GLU A 190 15.01 27.94 -16.39
C GLU A 190 13.96 27.47 -15.37
N ILE A 191 13.46 28.38 -14.54
CA ILE A 191 12.43 28.13 -13.54
C ILE A 191 11.09 28.60 -14.10
N ASP A 192 10.05 27.77 -13.93
CA ASP A 192 8.71 28.17 -14.33
C ASP A 192 8.30 29.45 -13.58
N PRO A 193 7.68 30.45 -14.25
CA PRO A 193 7.27 31.70 -13.63
C PRO A 193 6.50 31.54 -12.31
N GLU A 194 5.74 30.47 -12.13
CA GLU A 194 5.00 30.24 -10.88
C GLU A 194 5.90 29.92 -9.67
N TYR A 195 7.12 29.42 -9.89
CA TYR A 195 8.08 29.08 -8.83
C TYR A 195 9.20 30.13 -8.63
N VAL A 196 9.35 31.11 -9.52
CA VAL A 196 10.49 32.07 -9.48
C VAL A 196 10.61 32.78 -8.13
N ALA A 197 9.49 33.28 -7.59
CA ALA A 197 9.50 34.01 -6.33
C ALA A 197 9.95 33.16 -5.13
N ASP A 198 9.59 31.86 -5.12
CA ASP A 198 9.98 30.93 -4.07
C ASP A 198 11.42 30.42 -4.28
N PHE A 199 11.85 30.28 -5.53
CA PHE A 199 13.24 29.99 -5.88
C PHE A 199 14.18 31.11 -5.45
N GLU A 200 13.83 32.38 -5.66
CA GLU A 200 14.65 33.51 -5.19
C GLU A 200 14.81 33.52 -3.66
N LYS A 201 13.73 33.25 -2.91
CA LYS A 201 13.82 33.08 -1.45
C LYS A 201 14.70 31.89 -1.07
N LEU A 202 14.63 30.78 -1.79
CA LEU A 202 15.50 29.62 -1.58
C LEU A 202 16.97 29.98 -1.81
N ARG A 203 17.29 30.77 -2.84
CA ARG A 203 18.67 31.23 -3.09
C ARG A 203 19.23 32.00 -1.91
N ASP A 204 18.42 32.87 -1.31
CA ASP A 204 18.81 33.61 -0.11
C ASP A 204 19.09 32.67 1.08
N GLN A 205 18.25 31.63 1.27
CA GLN A 205 18.48 30.62 2.32
C GLN A 205 19.76 29.82 2.09
N ILE A 206 19.99 29.37 0.85
CA ILE A 206 21.20 28.63 0.49
C ILE A 206 22.43 29.49 0.70
N LYS A 207 22.42 30.73 0.22
CA LYS A 207 23.53 31.67 0.40
C LYS A 207 23.84 31.90 1.88
N ALA A 208 22.82 32.16 2.70
CA ALA A 208 22.99 32.34 4.14
C ALA A 208 23.63 31.10 4.81
N TYR A 209 23.21 29.90 4.41
CA TYR A 209 23.80 28.66 4.90
C TYR A 209 25.28 28.50 4.45
N LEU A 210 25.59 28.72 3.17
CA LEU A 210 26.97 28.62 2.67
C LEU A 210 27.91 29.66 3.31
N ASP A 211 27.45 30.91 3.44
CA ASP A 211 28.21 32.01 4.06
C ASP A 211 28.47 31.79 5.56
N SER A 212 27.59 31.03 6.25
CA SER A 212 27.74 30.72 7.68
C SER A 212 28.92 29.80 7.99
N GLY A 213 29.41 29.03 7.01
CA GLY A 213 30.46 28.04 7.20
C GLY A 213 30.01 26.75 7.91
N GLU A 214 28.74 26.63 8.27
CA GLU A 214 28.15 25.46 8.91
C GLU A 214 28.31 24.19 8.07
N ASP A 215 28.38 23.02 8.70
CA ASP A 215 28.64 21.74 8.02
C ASP A 215 27.55 20.68 8.21
N TYR A 216 26.35 21.08 8.62
CA TYR A 216 25.18 20.20 8.76
C TYR A 216 24.39 20.02 7.45
N LEU A 217 23.50 19.03 7.36
CA LEU A 217 22.55 18.86 6.26
C LEU A 217 21.55 20.02 6.22
N PHE A 218 21.71 20.91 5.26
CA PHE A 218 20.72 21.94 5.00
C PHE A 218 19.44 21.33 4.39
N ASP A 219 18.27 21.75 4.85
CA ASP A 219 17.02 21.56 4.12
C ASP A 219 16.06 22.69 4.47
N SER A 220 15.03 22.86 3.65
CA SER A 220 13.94 23.79 3.91
C SER A 220 12.69 23.36 3.13
N VAL A 221 11.54 23.89 3.53
CA VAL A 221 10.30 23.68 2.77
C VAL A 221 10.45 24.16 1.33
N LEU A 222 11.11 25.30 1.11
CA LEU A 222 11.38 25.84 -0.22
C LEU A 222 12.34 24.95 -1.02
N LEU A 223 13.37 24.36 -0.38
CA LEU A 223 14.25 23.41 -1.06
C LEU A 223 13.47 22.18 -1.52
N HIS A 224 12.60 21.66 -0.66
CA HIS A 224 11.75 20.52 -0.99
C HIS A 224 10.76 20.85 -2.11
N GLU A 225 10.16 22.04 -2.10
CA GLU A 225 9.26 22.53 -3.16
C GLU A 225 9.96 22.58 -4.51
N ILE A 226 11.07 23.32 -4.59
CA ILE A 226 11.82 23.52 -5.83
C ILE A 226 12.37 22.19 -6.35
N GLN A 227 12.85 21.30 -5.50
CA GLN A 227 13.31 19.99 -5.95
C GLN A 227 12.17 19.07 -6.40
N THR A 228 10.97 19.18 -5.79
CA THR A 228 9.80 18.43 -6.25
C THR A 228 9.37 18.92 -7.64
N TYR A 229 9.42 20.24 -7.88
CA TYR A 229 9.24 20.83 -9.20
C TYR A 229 10.28 20.33 -10.20
N LEU A 230 11.58 20.48 -9.89
CA LEU A 230 12.67 20.12 -10.80
C LEU A 230 12.73 18.62 -11.10
N GLY A 231 12.59 17.75 -10.10
CA GLY A 231 12.46 16.30 -10.31
C GLY A 231 11.16 15.91 -11.03
N GLY A 232 10.17 16.81 -11.02
CA GLY A 232 8.94 16.75 -11.77
C GLY A 232 9.03 17.26 -13.21
N LYS A 233 10.05 18.04 -13.55
CA LYS A 233 10.16 18.71 -14.84
C LYS A 233 10.71 17.77 -15.91
N ARG A 234 10.03 17.66 -17.05
CA ARG A 234 10.41 16.78 -18.18
C ARG A 234 9.66 17.16 -19.46
N VAL A 235 10.10 16.62 -20.58
CA VAL A 235 9.43 16.75 -21.89
C VAL A 235 8.70 15.45 -22.21
N ASP A 236 7.41 15.52 -22.53
CA ASP A 236 6.60 14.36 -22.92
C ASP A 236 6.92 13.88 -24.35
N LEU A 237 6.36 12.74 -24.77
CA LEU A 237 6.55 12.18 -26.13
C LEU A 237 6.01 13.07 -27.26
N LYS A 238 5.30 14.15 -26.94
CA LYS A 238 4.77 15.13 -27.89
C LYS A 238 5.58 16.43 -27.90
N GLY A 239 6.65 16.52 -27.11
CA GLY A 239 7.51 17.70 -27.02
C GLY A 239 7.00 18.78 -26.06
N ASN A 240 5.97 18.50 -25.26
CA ASN A 240 5.48 19.46 -24.26
C ASN A 240 6.29 19.32 -22.97
N GLU A 241 6.71 20.45 -22.40
CA GLU A 241 7.23 20.47 -21.04
C GLU A 241 6.08 20.26 -20.05
N ILE A 242 6.30 19.38 -19.07
CA ILE A 242 5.36 19.09 -17.99
C ILE A 242 6.10 19.09 -16.64
N HIS A 243 5.41 19.52 -15.59
CA HIS A 243 5.87 19.43 -14.20
C HIS A 243 4.69 19.32 -13.23
N GLY A 244 4.99 19.17 -11.94
CA GLY A 244 3.98 19.20 -10.89
C GLY A 244 3.26 20.54 -10.87
N LYS A 245 1.95 20.52 -10.62
CA LYS A 245 1.13 21.73 -10.44
C LYS A 245 1.54 22.41 -9.14
N TYR A 246 1.91 23.69 -9.19
CA TYR A 246 2.35 24.46 -8.02
C TYR A 246 1.49 24.27 -6.79
N GLU A 247 0.17 24.54 -6.87
CA GLU A 247 -0.73 24.42 -5.72
C GLU A 247 -0.68 23.04 -5.04
N LEU A 248 -0.52 21.96 -5.82
CA LEU A 248 -0.45 20.60 -5.28
C LEU A 248 0.93 20.29 -4.69
N VAL A 249 2.01 20.77 -5.32
CA VAL A 249 3.37 20.63 -4.80
C VAL A 249 3.51 21.40 -3.50
N THR A 250 3.09 22.67 -3.48
CA THR A 250 3.06 23.54 -2.29
C THR A 250 2.21 22.92 -1.18
N THR A 251 1.03 22.39 -1.50
CA THR A 251 0.21 21.69 -0.49
C THR A 251 0.94 20.47 0.07
N LEU A 252 1.58 19.65 -0.78
CA LEU A 252 2.32 18.48 -0.33
C LEU A 252 3.45 18.86 0.62
N VAL A 253 4.36 19.75 0.20
CA VAL A 253 5.59 20.04 0.96
C VAL A 253 5.34 20.81 2.25
N ASN A 254 4.28 21.64 2.30
CA ASN A 254 3.91 22.35 3.53
C ASN A 254 3.26 21.45 4.58
N ASN A 255 2.58 20.36 4.17
CA ASN A 255 1.78 19.53 5.09
C ASN A 255 2.43 18.16 5.40
N VAL A 256 3.50 17.79 4.70
CA VAL A 256 4.07 16.44 4.84
C VAL A 256 4.77 16.22 6.18
N LEU A 257 5.40 17.26 6.77
CA LEU A 257 5.98 17.15 8.11
C LEU A 257 4.89 16.94 9.17
N ASP A 258 3.78 17.69 9.08
CA ASP A 258 2.62 17.49 9.95
C ASP A 258 2.05 16.07 9.80
N SER A 259 2.10 15.51 8.60
CA SER A 259 1.69 14.13 8.34
C SER A 259 2.63 13.11 8.99
N VAL A 260 3.96 13.35 8.98
CA VAL A 260 4.94 12.52 9.70
C VAL A 260 4.69 12.56 11.20
N ASN A 261 4.45 13.75 11.76
CA ASN A 261 4.15 13.93 13.18
C ASN A 261 2.83 13.26 13.57
N TRP A 262 1.78 13.45 12.77
CA TRP A 262 0.49 12.81 12.99
C TRP A 262 0.57 11.27 12.93
N LEU A 263 1.34 10.71 11.99
CA LEU A 263 1.59 9.26 11.95
C LEU A 263 2.38 8.79 13.18
N THR A 264 3.33 9.60 13.66
CA THR A 264 4.07 9.33 14.89
C THR A 264 3.14 9.26 16.10
N ASP A 265 2.23 10.23 16.24
CA ASP A 265 1.24 10.28 17.32
C ASP A 265 0.29 9.08 17.31
N LEU A 266 -0.02 8.55 16.12
CA LEU A 266 -0.84 7.35 15.94
C LEU A 266 -0.08 6.04 16.20
N GLY A 267 1.25 6.08 16.29
CA GLY A 267 2.09 4.93 16.67
C GLY A 267 3.10 4.48 15.62
N VAL A 268 3.22 5.16 14.47
CA VAL A 268 4.29 4.85 13.51
C VAL A 268 5.63 5.30 14.07
N LYS A 269 6.58 4.38 14.16
CA LYS A 269 7.94 4.68 14.62
C LYS A 269 8.84 4.96 13.43
N PHE A 270 9.40 6.16 13.36
CA PHE A 270 10.43 6.53 12.38
C PHE A 270 11.82 6.39 12.99
N ASP A 271 12.78 5.89 12.22
CA ASP A 271 14.19 5.91 12.60
C ASP A 271 14.71 7.35 12.50
N ARG A 272 15.12 7.89 13.65
CA ARG A 272 15.64 9.26 13.77
C ARG A 272 17.17 9.33 13.71
N ASN A 273 17.85 8.19 13.58
CA ASN A 273 19.32 8.12 13.51
C ASN A 273 19.87 8.18 12.08
N ASP A 274 19.00 8.19 11.06
CA ASP A 274 19.38 8.21 9.65
C ASP A 274 18.42 9.09 8.84
N VAL A 275 18.97 9.90 7.92
CA VAL A 275 18.18 10.65 6.93
C VAL A 275 18.38 9.99 5.58
N THR A 276 17.37 9.24 5.16
CA THR A 276 17.47 8.44 3.94
C THR A 276 17.21 9.27 2.68
N MET A 277 17.77 8.82 1.56
CA MET A 277 17.47 9.32 0.22
C MET A 277 16.93 8.18 -0.63
N PRO A 278 15.64 8.19 -1.02
CA PRO A 278 15.13 7.17 -1.93
C PRO A 278 15.78 7.31 -3.31
N VAL A 279 15.86 6.19 -4.04
CA VAL A 279 16.32 6.19 -5.44
C VAL A 279 15.46 7.15 -6.25
N GLY A 280 16.10 8.10 -6.93
CA GLY A 280 15.44 9.14 -7.72
C GLY A 280 15.10 10.43 -6.96
N ALA A 281 15.35 10.52 -5.65
CA ALA A 281 15.28 11.79 -4.95
C ALA A 281 16.53 12.65 -5.20
N LEU A 282 16.34 13.97 -5.19
CA LEU A 282 17.40 14.97 -5.39
C LEU A 282 18.07 15.41 -4.08
N TRP A 283 17.57 14.95 -2.92
CA TRP A 283 18.08 15.32 -1.60
C TRP A 283 17.62 14.35 -0.53
N ARG A 284 18.43 14.17 0.50
CA ARG A 284 18.08 13.31 1.64
C ARG A 284 17.16 14.06 2.62
N ARG A 285 15.93 13.57 2.72
CA ARG A 285 14.89 14.06 3.63
C ARG A 285 13.88 12.97 4.01
N GLY A 286 14.30 11.72 3.82
CA GLY A 286 13.45 10.56 3.96
C GLY A 286 13.34 10.10 5.41
N HIS A 287 12.14 10.20 5.96
CA HIS A 287 11.72 9.62 7.22
C HIS A 287 11.37 8.15 7.01
N LYS A 288 12.28 7.25 7.41
CA LYS A 288 12.09 5.81 7.23
C LYS A 288 11.41 5.19 8.46
N PRO A 289 10.31 4.44 8.30
CA PRO A 289 9.77 3.64 9.40
C PRO A 289 10.77 2.60 9.89
N VAL A 290 10.77 2.33 11.20
CA VAL A 290 11.57 1.26 11.82
C VAL A 290 11.07 -0.11 11.36
N GLU A 291 9.75 -0.26 11.26
CA GLU A 291 9.14 -1.46 10.71
C GLU A 291 9.30 -1.53 9.19
N PRO A 292 9.41 -2.75 8.63
CA PRO A 292 9.74 -2.92 7.22
C PRO A 292 8.62 -2.42 6.31
N MET A 293 9.03 -1.75 5.23
CA MET A 293 8.14 -1.26 4.17
C MET A 293 6.99 -0.36 4.67
N GLY A 294 6.04 -0.04 3.80
CA GLY A 294 4.85 0.71 4.20
C GLY A 294 3.85 -0.12 4.99
N PHE A 295 4.17 -1.37 5.37
CA PHE A 295 3.39 -2.16 6.32
C PHE A 295 3.18 -1.38 7.62
N ALA A 296 4.20 -0.66 8.10
CA ALA A 296 4.13 0.19 9.29
C ALA A 296 2.93 1.14 9.26
N PHE A 297 2.70 1.84 8.14
CA PHE A 297 1.59 2.75 7.98
C PHE A 297 0.24 2.02 7.92
N ILE A 298 0.22 0.87 7.24
CA ILE A 298 -1.02 0.13 6.98
C ILE A 298 -1.55 -0.55 8.23
N HIS A 299 -0.70 -1.22 9.02
CA HIS A 299 -1.17 -1.89 10.24
C HIS A 299 -1.56 -0.86 11.29
N VAL A 300 -0.77 0.19 11.51
CA VAL A 300 -1.08 1.25 12.49
C VAL A 300 -2.41 1.92 12.15
N LEU A 301 -2.59 2.42 10.93
CA LEU A 301 -3.84 3.07 10.55
C LEU A 301 -5.00 2.08 10.45
N GLY A 302 -4.75 0.88 9.93
CA GLY A 302 -5.75 -0.17 9.75
C GLY A 302 -6.32 -0.67 11.07
N ASP A 303 -5.49 -0.85 12.08
CA ASP A 303 -5.92 -1.23 13.42
C ASP A 303 -6.60 -0.05 14.12
N TRP A 304 -6.07 1.16 13.96
CA TRP A 304 -6.67 2.35 14.51
C TRP A 304 -8.11 2.55 14.01
N VAL A 305 -8.37 2.51 12.69
CA VAL A 305 -9.73 2.72 12.18
C VAL A 305 -10.72 1.65 12.65
N LYS A 306 -10.28 0.39 12.78
CA LYS A 306 -11.12 -0.69 13.31
C LYS A 306 -11.46 -0.47 14.79
N GLN A 307 -10.47 -0.07 15.60
CA GLN A 307 -10.66 0.23 17.02
C GLN A 307 -11.58 1.45 17.25
N HIS A 308 -11.65 2.37 16.28
CA HIS A 308 -12.46 3.58 16.35
C HIS A 308 -13.78 3.48 15.57
N GLY A 309 -14.23 2.26 15.24
CA GLY A 309 -15.60 2.01 14.78
C GLY A 309 -15.83 2.16 13.28
N ALA A 310 -14.79 2.19 12.44
CA ALA A 310 -14.98 2.06 11.00
C ALA A 310 -15.53 0.68 10.64
N THR A 311 -16.48 0.64 9.70
CA THR A 311 -16.88 -0.61 9.06
C THR A 311 -15.97 -0.86 7.87
N VAL A 312 -15.16 -1.92 7.93
CA VAL A 312 -14.22 -2.27 6.86
C VAL A 312 -14.72 -3.50 6.12
N LEU A 313 -15.06 -3.32 4.84
CA LEU A 313 -15.55 -4.37 3.95
C LEU A 313 -14.45 -4.73 2.95
N THR A 314 -13.70 -5.79 3.25
CA THR A 314 -12.76 -6.40 2.30
C THR A 314 -13.51 -7.25 1.28
N GLU A 315 -12.81 -7.67 0.22
CA GLU A 315 -13.40 -8.43 -0.90
C GLU A 315 -14.63 -7.76 -1.53
N THR A 316 -14.76 -6.45 -1.37
CA THR A 316 -15.93 -5.66 -1.75
C THR A 316 -15.49 -4.60 -2.76
N ARG A 317 -15.75 -4.87 -4.04
CA ARG A 317 -15.35 -3.99 -5.14
C ARG A 317 -16.43 -2.95 -5.39
N ALA A 318 -16.11 -1.67 -5.22
CA ALA A 318 -16.95 -0.57 -5.72
C ALA A 318 -17.09 -0.65 -7.25
N LYS A 319 -18.33 -0.54 -7.75
CA LYS A 319 -18.67 -0.65 -9.19
C LYS A 319 -19.22 0.66 -9.74
N HIS A 320 -20.12 1.31 -9.00
CA HIS A 320 -20.80 2.52 -9.45
C HIS A 320 -20.98 3.53 -8.31
N LEU A 321 -20.91 4.81 -8.65
CA LEU A 321 -21.41 5.88 -7.76
C LEU A 321 -22.93 5.96 -7.90
N ILE A 322 -23.62 6.17 -6.78
CA ILE A 322 -25.04 6.53 -6.78
C ILE A 322 -25.11 8.05 -6.96
N ILE A 323 -25.86 8.51 -7.96
CA ILE A 323 -25.99 9.93 -8.29
C ILE A 323 -27.47 10.30 -8.36
N GLU A 324 -27.88 11.24 -7.51
CA GLU A 324 -29.25 11.73 -7.41
C GLU A 324 -29.25 13.25 -7.48
N GLY A 325 -30.05 13.82 -8.39
CA GLY A 325 -30.11 15.28 -8.56
C GLY A 325 -28.76 15.93 -8.87
N GLY A 326 -27.84 15.20 -9.53
CA GLY A 326 -26.49 15.67 -9.84
C GLY A 326 -25.49 15.62 -8.68
N LYS A 327 -25.88 15.06 -7.52
CA LYS A 327 -25.00 14.87 -6.36
C LYS A 327 -24.70 13.40 -6.15
N VAL A 328 -23.48 13.09 -5.73
CA VAL A 328 -23.11 11.72 -5.33
C VAL A 328 -23.73 11.45 -3.95
N THR A 329 -24.50 10.37 -3.85
CA THR A 329 -25.23 9.98 -2.61
C THR A 329 -24.86 8.59 -2.10
N GLY A 330 -23.86 7.94 -2.71
CA GLY A 330 -23.41 6.63 -2.27
C GLY A 330 -22.62 5.85 -3.31
N VAL A 331 -22.46 4.55 -3.05
CA VAL A 331 -21.70 3.61 -3.87
C VAL A 331 -22.45 2.28 -3.95
N ILE A 332 -22.52 1.70 -5.15
CA ILE A 332 -22.87 0.30 -5.36
C ILE A 332 -21.58 -0.50 -5.53
N ALA A 333 -21.44 -1.54 -4.72
CA ALA A 333 -20.32 -2.46 -4.71
C ALA A 333 -20.81 -3.92 -4.80
N GLU A 334 -19.86 -4.82 -5.00
CA GLU A 334 -20.10 -6.25 -5.23
C GLU A 334 -19.03 -7.04 -4.47
N LYS A 335 -19.44 -8.04 -3.69
CA LYS A 335 -18.53 -8.96 -3.00
C LYS A 335 -18.01 -10.04 -3.94
N THR A 336 -16.96 -10.74 -3.54
CA THR A 336 -16.39 -11.85 -4.32
C THR A 336 -17.36 -13.03 -4.53
N ASP A 337 -18.33 -13.19 -3.63
CA ASP A 337 -19.42 -14.18 -3.77
C ASP A 337 -20.58 -13.71 -4.69
N GLY A 338 -20.50 -12.50 -5.23
CA GLY A 338 -21.50 -11.91 -6.13
C GLY A 338 -22.64 -11.16 -5.43
N SER A 339 -22.70 -11.14 -4.09
CA SER A 339 -23.70 -10.35 -3.36
C SER A 339 -23.46 -8.85 -3.55
N LYS A 340 -24.57 -8.10 -3.63
CA LYS A 340 -24.53 -6.65 -3.80
C LYS A 340 -24.36 -5.96 -2.45
N VAL A 341 -23.53 -4.93 -2.42
CA VAL A 341 -23.41 -4.01 -1.28
C VAL A 341 -23.83 -2.62 -1.74
N THR A 342 -24.81 -2.02 -1.08
CA THR A 342 -25.24 -0.64 -1.32
C THR A 342 -24.83 0.21 -0.11
N VAL A 343 -24.03 1.26 -0.34
CA VAL A 343 -23.62 2.19 0.73
C VAL A 343 -24.17 3.56 0.41
N HIS A 344 -25.15 4.03 1.18
CA HIS A 344 -25.64 5.39 1.16
C HIS A 344 -24.73 6.28 2.00
N ALA A 345 -24.23 7.36 1.40
CA ALA A 345 -23.23 8.23 2.02
C ALA A 345 -23.41 9.70 1.64
N LYS A 346 -23.11 10.60 2.58
CA LYS A 346 -23.09 12.05 2.31
C LYS A 346 -21.88 12.46 1.47
N SER A 347 -20.81 11.67 1.51
CA SER A 347 -19.57 11.92 0.75
C SER A 347 -18.87 10.63 0.38
N VAL A 348 -18.24 10.63 -0.79
CA VAL A 348 -17.44 9.51 -1.31
C VAL A 348 -16.00 9.98 -1.53
N ILE A 349 -15.04 9.26 -0.96
CA ILE A 349 -13.60 9.53 -1.16
C ILE A 349 -13.00 8.37 -1.98
N LEU A 350 -12.48 8.68 -3.17
CA LEU A 350 -11.87 7.69 -4.06
C LEU A 350 -10.35 7.62 -3.87
N THR A 351 -9.87 6.51 -3.31
CA THR A 351 -8.45 6.25 -3.01
C THR A 351 -7.98 4.90 -3.59
N ALA A 352 -8.48 4.56 -4.78
CA ALA A 352 -8.28 3.27 -5.44
C ALA A 352 -6.87 3.02 -6.02
N GLY A 353 -5.95 3.97 -5.88
CA GLY A 353 -4.58 3.90 -6.41
C GLY A 353 -4.51 4.09 -7.93
N GLY A 354 -3.33 3.81 -8.48
CA GLY A 354 -3.05 3.97 -9.92
C GLY A 354 -3.33 2.71 -10.76
N PHE A 355 -3.06 2.82 -12.06
CA PHE A 355 -3.27 1.74 -13.04
C PHE A 355 -1.97 1.11 -13.57
N GLY A 356 -0.84 1.27 -12.89
CA GLY A 356 0.48 0.79 -13.36
C GLY A 356 0.57 -0.73 -13.62
N ALA A 357 -0.27 -1.52 -12.97
CA ALA A 357 -0.36 -2.97 -13.22
C ALA A 357 -1.19 -3.33 -14.48
N ASN A 358 -1.93 -2.38 -15.06
CA ASN A 358 -2.70 -2.57 -16.29
C ASN A 358 -1.86 -2.16 -17.50
N THR A 359 -1.10 -3.11 -18.04
CA THR A 359 -0.16 -2.88 -19.15
C THR A 359 -0.83 -2.28 -20.39
N LYS A 360 -2.08 -2.65 -20.69
CA LYS A 360 -2.85 -2.08 -21.81
C LYS A 360 -3.16 -0.59 -21.60
N MET A 361 -3.56 -0.21 -20.39
CA MET A 361 -3.79 1.20 -20.06
C MET A 361 -2.49 1.99 -20.03
N VAL A 362 -1.41 1.42 -19.47
CA VAL A 362 -0.08 2.04 -19.50
C VAL A 362 0.35 2.27 -20.94
N GLN A 363 0.32 1.28 -21.82
CA GLN A 363 0.67 1.46 -23.25
C GLN A 363 -0.18 2.51 -23.95
N LYS A 364 -1.47 2.63 -23.60
CA LYS A 364 -2.39 3.58 -24.24
C LYS A 364 -2.21 5.01 -23.76
N TYR A 365 -2.05 5.20 -22.45
CA TYR A 365 -2.10 6.52 -21.80
C TYR A 365 -0.75 7.03 -21.34
N ASN A 366 0.26 6.16 -21.25
CA ASN A 366 1.60 6.61 -20.98
C ASN A 366 2.13 7.36 -22.21
N THR A 367 2.13 8.68 -22.13
CA THR A 367 2.70 9.57 -23.14
C THR A 367 4.08 10.06 -22.73
N TYR A 368 4.73 9.38 -21.79
CA TYR A 368 6.12 9.58 -21.39
C TYR A 368 6.96 8.33 -21.64
#